data_AF-A0A453E8C9-F1
#
_entry.id   AF-A0A453E8C9-F1
#
_cell.length_a   1.000
_cell.length_b   1.000
_cell.length_c   1.000
_cell.angle_alpha   90.00
_cell.angle_beta   90.00
_cell.angle_gamma   90.00
#
_symmetry.space_group_name_H-M   'P 1'
#
loop_
_entity.id
_entity.type
_entity.pdbx_description
1 polymer ?
#
loop_
_entity_poly.entity_id
_entity_poly.type
_entity_poly.pdbx_seq_one_letter_code
_entity_poly.pdbx_strand_id
1 'polypeptide(L)' 'ELIEALEGIVKKLLLSFEKQSKQRPKQLIFYRDGVSEGQFRKVLEDEIPLIEKVLLPI' A
#
# COMPACT_ATOMS: atom_id res chain seq x y z
N GLU A 1 5.40 8.19 -12.14
CA GLU A 1 4.45 9.13 -11.48
C GLU A 1 4.18 8.62 -10.06
N LEU A 2 4.02 9.53 -9.09
CA LEU A 2 3.77 9.19 -7.68
C LEU A 2 2.26 9.01 -7.46
N ILE A 3 1.85 8.00 -6.69
CA ILE A 3 0.44 7.80 -6.33
C ILE A 3 0.14 8.54 -5.02
N GLU A 4 -0.35 9.78 -5.11
CA GLU A 4 -0.62 10.62 -3.93
C GLU A 4 -1.73 10.06 -3.02
N ALA A 5 -2.68 9.29 -3.56
CA ALA A 5 -3.83 8.75 -2.82
C ALA A 5 -3.66 7.28 -2.37
N LEU A 6 -2.42 6.77 -2.31
CA LEU A 6 -2.14 5.36 -2.06
C LEU A 6 -2.68 4.86 -0.70
N GLU A 7 -2.55 5.68 0.34
CA GLU A 7 -3.05 5.39 1.70
C GLU A 7 -4.55 5.04 1.68
N GLY A 8 -5.35 5.88 1.01
CA GLY A 8 -6.80 5.73 0.92
C GLY A 8 -7.22 4.50 0.10
N ILE A 9 -6.48 4.20 -0.98
CA ILE A 9 -6.73 3.03 -1.83
C ILE A 9 -6.46 1.76 -1.02
N VAL A 10 -5.29 1.65 -0.39
CA VAL A 10 -4.89 0.49 0.41
C VAL A 10 -5.87 0.27 1.56
N LYS A 11 -6.26 1.33 2.27
CA LYS A 11 -7.26 1.25 3.36
C LYS A 11 -8.60 0.71 2.87
N LYS A 12 -9.09 1.18 1.73
CA LYS A 12 -10.35 0.71 1.15
C LYS A 12 -10.29 -0.78 0.77
N LEU A 13 -9.17 -1.23 0.21
CA LEU A 13 -8.95 -2.63 -0.15
C LEU A 13 -8.87 -3.52 1.09
N LEU A 14 -8.13 -3.10 2.12
CA LEU A 14 -8.01 -3.84 3.39
C LEU A 14 -9.36 -3.97 4.09
N LEU A 15 -10.14 -2.89 4.17
CA LEU A 15 -11.49 -2.94 4.75
C LEU A 15 -12.42 -3.87 3.96
N SER A 16 -12.32 -3.88 2.63
CA SER A 16 -13.11 -4.79 1.80
C SER A 16 -12.71 -6.25 2.01
N PHE A 17 -11.41 -6.52 2.15
CA PHE A 17 -10.90 -7.85 2.44
C PHE A 17 -11.33 -8.32 3.83
N GLU A 18 -11.18 -7.48 4.86
CA GLU A 18 -11.57 -7.80 6.23
C GLU A 18 -13.07 -8.06 6.34
N LYS A 19 -13.89 -7.28 5.63
CA LYS A 19 -15.35 -7.50 5.57
C LYS A 19 -15.72 -8.85 4.93
N GLN A 20 -14.98 -9.30 3.92
CA GLN A 20 -15.28 -10.54 3.20
C GLN A 20 -14.70 -11.78 3.91
N SER A 21 -13.46 -11.68 4.39
CA SER A 21 -12.71 -12.80 4.99
C SER A 21 -12.90 -12.91 6.52
N LYS A 22 -13.49 -11.89 7.16
CA LYS A 22 -13.60 -11.71 8.63
C LYS A 22 -12.26 -11.79 9.36
N GLN A 23 -11.17 -11.57 8.63
CA GLN A 23 -9.80 -11.71 9.08
C GLN A 23 -8.97 -10.61 8.43
N ARG A 24 -7.97 -10.10 9.15
CA ARG A 24 -6.97 -9.21 8.56
C ARG A 24 -5.94 -10.01 7.75
N PRO A 25 -5.45 -9.46 6.64
CA PRO A 25 -4.40 -10.10 5.86
C PRO A 25 -3.10 -10.11 6.67
N LYS A 26 -2.42 -11.27 6.68
CA LYS A 26 -1.11 -11.43 7.33
C LYS A 26 0.05 -10.95 6.47
N GLN A 27 -0.17 -10.84 5.17
CA GLN A 27 0.83 -10.46 4.18
C GLN A 27 0.16 -9.66 3.07
N LEU A 28 0.78 -8.54 2.70
CA LEU A 28 0.40 -7.72 1.54
C LEU A 28 1.49 -7.86 0.48
N ILE A 29 1.12 -8.25 -0.73
CA ILE A 29 2.01 -8.30 -1.89
C ILE A 29 1.57 -7.19 -2.83
N PHE A 30 2.46 -6.21 -3.07
CA PHE A 30 2.18 -5.05 -3.90
C PHE A 30 3.02 -5.09 -5.18
N TYR A 31 2.35 -5.14 -6.33
CA TYR A 31 3.00 -5.09 -7.63
C TYR A 31 2.94 -3.65 -8.16
N ARG A 32 4.09 -2.98 -8.24
CA ARG A 32 4.22 -1.61 -8.76
C ARG A 32 4.83 -1.65 -10.16
N ASP A 33 4.00 -1.41 -11.17
CA ASP A 33 4.43 -1.39 -12.57
C ASP A 33 5.08 -0.04 -12.99
N GLY A 34 5.95 -0.03 -13.99
CA GLY A 34 6.45 1.20 -14.61
C GLY A 34 7.37 2.06 -13.73
N VAL A 35 8.11 1.47 -12.80
CA VAL A 35 9.13 2.18 -11.99
C VAL A 35 10.45 2.18 -12.75
N SER A 36 10.88 3.36 -13.20
CA SER A 36 12.23 3.56 -13.76
C SER A 36 13.28 3.59 -12.63
N GLU A 37 14.54 3.23 -12.91
CA GLU A 37 15.62 3.19 -11.89
C GLU A 37 15.76 4.51 -11.10
N GLY A 38 15.69 5.66 -11.78
CA GLY A 38 15.76 6.98 -11.13
C GLY A 38 14.55 7.32 -10.24
N GLN A 39 13.45 6.58 -10.36
CA GLN A 39 12.23 6.75 -9.55
C GLN A 39 12.13 5.70 -8.44
N PHE A 40 12.93 4.64 -8.47
CA PHE A 40 12.85 3.53 -7.52
C PHE A 40 13.05 3.99 -6.07
N ARG A 41 14.08 4.81 -5.83
CA ARG A 41 14.33 5.41 -4.51
C ARG A 41 13.14 6.23 -4.01
N LYS A 42 12.58 7.06 -4.89
CA LYS A 42 11.43 7.90 -4.55
C LYS A 42 10.20 7.07 -4.21
N VAL A 43 9.93 5.98 -4.94
CA VAL A 43 8.84 5.05 -4.63
C VAL A 43 9.07 4.39 -3.26
N LEU A 44 10.29 3.96 -2.96
CA LEU A 44 10.61 3.37 -1.66
C LEU A 44 10.43 4.37 -0.50
N GLU A 45 10.83 5.63 -0.69
CA GLU A 45 10.81 6.64 0.37
C GLU A 45 9.44 7.30 0.54
N ASP A 46 8.66 7.46 -0.54
CA ASP A 46 7.37 8.16 -0.49
C ASP A 46 6.17 7.20 -0.44
N GLU A 47 6.18 6.07 -1.16
CA GLU A 47 5.00 5.18 -1.27
C GLU A 47 4.97 4.11 -0.16
N ILE A 48 6.11 3.49 0.17
CA ILE A 48 6.15 2.40 1.17
C ILE A 48 5.70 2.86 2.56
N PRO A 49 6.13 4.02 3.10
CA PRO A 49 5.69 4.46 4.43
C PRO A 49 4.18 4.71 4.51
N LEU A 50 3.57 5.14 3.40
CA LEU A 50 2.11 5.30 3.31
C LEU A 50 1.39 3.95 3.42
N ILE A 51 1.95 2.88 2.82
CA ILE A 51 1.40 1.53 2.95
C ILE A 51 1.59 1.00 4.39
N GLU A 52 2.79 1.13 4.94
CA GLU A 52 3.12 0.65 6.29
C GLU A 52 2.23 1.30 7.36
N LYS A 53 1.97 2.60 7.24
CA LYS A 53 1.10 3.33 8.16
C LYS A 53 -0.33 2.79 8.20
N VAL A 54 -0.85 2.24 7.09
CA VAL A 54 -2.19 1.65 7.04
C VAL A 54 -2.21 0.23 7.63
N LEU A 55 -1.08 -0.48 7.57
CA LEU A 55 -0.94 -1.85 8.07
C LEU A 55 -0.68 -1.93 9.58
N LEU A 56 -0.07 -0.90 10.17
CA LEU A 56 0.17 -0.84 11.61
C LEU A 56 -1.15 -0.62 12.38
N PRO A 57 -1.37 -1.34 13.50
CA PRO A 57 -2.50 -1.07 14.38
C PRO A 57 -2.36 0.33 15.01
N ILE A 58 -3.46 1.10 14.99
CA ILE A 58 -3.61 2.38 15.71
C ILE A 58 -3.61 2.12 17.21
#